data_AF-A0A9W8F7M0-F1
#
_entry.id   AF-A0A9W8F7M0-F1
#
_cell.length_a   1.000
_cell.length_b   1.000
_cell.length_c   1.000
_cell.angle_alpha   90.00
_cell.angle_beta   90.00
_cell.angle_gamma   90.00
#
_symmetry.space_group_name_H-M   'P 1'
#
loop_
_entity.id
_entity.type
_entity.pdbx_description
1 polymer ?
#
loop_
_entity_poly.entity_id
_entity_poly.type
_entity_poly.pdbx_seq_one_letter_code
_entity_poly.pdbx_strand_id
1 'polypeptide(L)'
;MSERLRSRSDIFSRLRSKDANIRNSAAAQLAKLIADAEANGRHGSQNAVYAELNARVVKNVGSSDIHDRLECTAIISALVDVDILDEAQRTRITSQLGVLMWQSNLTVSTEAVGVYKKLIGKKWMTV
;
A
#
# COMPACT_ATOMS: atom_id res chain seq x y z
N MET A 1 -21.85 12.48 3.95
CA MET A 1 -20.67 11.61 3.68
C MET A 1 -20.68 11.23 2.20
N SER A 2 -19.72 11.71 1.42
CA SER A 2 -19.68 11.55 -0.04
C SER A 2 -19.47 10.07 -0.44
N GLU A 3 -20.14 9.56 -1.49
CA GLU A 3 -20.06 8.15 -1.96
C GLU A 3 -18.62 7.65 -2.17
N ARG A 4 -17.71 8.54 -2.57
CA ARG A 4 -16.28 8.25 -2.74
C ARG A 4 -15.58 7.80 -1.45
N LEU A 5 -16.00 8.31 -0.28
CA LEU A 5 -15.44 7.91 1.02
C LEU A 5 -15.95 6.53 1.44
N ARG A 6 -17.19 6.16 1.07
CA ARG A 6 -17.74 4.82 1.34
C ARG A 6 -17.01 3.76 0.52
N SER A 7 -16.73 4.04 -0.76
CA SER A 7 -15.99 3.12 -1.63
C SER A 7 -14.56 2.86 -1.13
N ARG A 8 -13.86 3.88 -0.60
CA ARG A 8 -12.51 3.70 -0.03
C ARG A 8 -12.51 2.87 1.25
N SER A 9 -13.43 3.16 2.16
CA SER A 9 -13.56 2.38 3.40
C SER A 9 -13.85 0.90 3.13
N ASP A 10 -14.59 0.59 2.07
CA ASP A 10 -14.87 -0.78 1.63
C ASP A 10 -13.65 -1.49 1.05
N ILE A 11 -12.81 -0.79 0.28
CA ILE A 11 -11.54 -1.36 -0.21
C ILE A 11 -10.67 -1.79 0.97
N PHE A 12 -10.51 -0.92 1.98
CA PHE A 12 -9.67 -1.23 3.13
C PHE A 12 -10.21 -2.36 4.00
N SER A 13 -11.53 -2.43 4.23
CA SER A 13 -12.12 -3.56 4.97
C SER A 13 -11.88 -4.89 4.23
N ARG A 14 -11.98 -4.88 2.90
CA ARG A 14 -11.75 -6.05 2.06
C ARG A 14 -10.27 -6.46 1.98
N LEU A 15 -9.33 -5.52 2.09
CA LEU A 15 -7.89 -5.82 2.22
C LEU A 15 -7.57 -6.61 3.51
N ARG A 16 -8.38 -6.47 4.55
CA ARG A 16 -8.27 -7.25 5.80
C ARG A 16 -8.98 -8.60 5.74
N SER A 17 -9.59 -8.96 4.61
CA SER A 17 -10.33 -10.23 4.48
C SER A 17 -9.43 -11.44 4.69
N LYS A 18 -9.99 -12.50 5.28
CA LYS A 18 -9.34 -13.81 5.37
C LYS A 18 -9.17 -14.46 4.00
N ASP A 19 -10.07 -14.16 3.08
CA ASP A 19 -10.05 -14.69 1.72
C ASP A 19 -9.05 -13.93 0.84
N ALA A 20 -8.06 -14.67 0.30
CA ALA A 20 -7.04 -14.12 -0.58
C ALA A 20 -7.61 -13.54 -1.88
N ASN A 21 -8.69 -14.10 -2.42
CA ASN A 21 -9.32 -13.59 -3.64
C ASN A 21 -9.96 -12.22 -3.39
N ILE A 22 -10.60 -12.05 -2.23
CA ILE A 22 -11.17 -10.76 -1.81
C ILE A 22 -10.06 -9.73 -1.62
N ARG A 23 -8.96 -10.09 -0.97
CA ARG A 23 -7.79 -9.21 -0.80
C ARG A 23 -7.19 -8.80 -2.14
N ASN A 24 -6.98 -9.75 -3.05
CA ASN A 24 -6.41 -9.49 -4.38
C ASN A 24 -7.31 -8.56 -5.20
N SER A 25 -8.64 -8.79 -5.17
CA SER A 25 -9.61 -7.90 -5.83
C SER A 25 -9.58 -6.49 -5.24
N ALA A 26 -9.50 -6.36 -3.91
CA ALA A 26 -9.39 -5.07 -3.25
C ALA A 26 -8.06 -4.36 -3.54
N ALA A 27 -6.95 -5.10 -3.61
CA ALA A 27 -5.65 -4.58 -4.00
C ALA A 27 -5.65 -4.05 -5.44
N ALA A 28 -6.31 -4.75 -6.37
CA ALA A 28 -6.48 -4.27 -7.74
C ALA A 28 -7.34 -2.99 -7.82
N GLN A 29 -8.40 -2.90 -7.00
CA GLN A 29 -9.21 -1.68 -6.89
C GLN A 29 -8.41 -0.52 -6.27
N LEU A 30 -7.57 -0.80 -5.28
CA LEU A 30 -6.67 0.19 -4.69
C LEU A 30 -5.66 0.71 -5.72
N ALA A 31 -5.03 -0.18 -6.49
CA ALA A 31 -4.08 0.20 -7.54
C ALA A 31 -4.75 1.11 -8.59
N LYS A 32 -5.98 0.78 -9.00
CA LYS A 32 -6.76 1.63 -9.90
C LYS A 32 -7.04 3.02 -9.28
N LEU A 33 -7.41 3.06 -8.01
CA LEU A 33 -7.68 4.32 -7.31
C LEU A 33 -6.45 5.22 -7.24
N ILE A 34 -5.27 4.62 -7.04
CA ILE A 34 -3.99 5.34 -7.06
C ILE A 34 -3.70 5.88 -8.46
N ALA A 35 -3.80 5.05 -9.50
CA ALA A 35 -3.58 5.46 -10.89
C ALA A 35 -4.53 6.59 -11.33
N ASP A 36 -5.81 6.50 -10.97
CA ASP A 36 -6.79 7.56 -11.22
C ASP A 36 -6.40 8.86 -10.48
N ALA A 37 -5.81 8.75 -9.28
CA ALA A 37 -5.37 9.90 -8.52
C ALA A 37 -4.10 10.55 -9.11
N GLU A 38 -3.20 9.76 -9.72
CA GLU A 38 -2.04 10.26 -10.47
C GLU A 38 -2.45 10.97 -11.77
N ALA A 39 -3.41 10.41 -12.50
CA ALA A 39 -3.92 11.00 -13.75
C ALA A 39 -4.53 12.40 -13.54
N ASN A 40 -4.99 12.71 -12.32
CA ASN A 40 -5.53 14.02 -11.96
C ASN A 40 -4.44 15.05 -11.57
N GLY A 41 -3.15 14.76 -11.84
CA GLY A 41 -2.05 15.71 -11.72
C GLY A 41 -1.59 16.01 -10.29
N ARG A 42 -2.04 15.23 -9.30
CA ARG A 42 -1.59 15.34 -7.90
C ARG A 42 -0.66 14.17 -7.60
N HIS A 43 0.65 14.43 -7.65
CA HIS A 43 1.68 13.43 -7.38
C HIS A 43 2.13 13.47 -5.92
N GLY A 44 2.58 12.32 -5.41
CA GLY A 44 3.26 12.23 -4.11
C GLY A 44 2.50 12.87 -2.93
N SER A 45 3.19 13.68 -2.14
CA SER A 45 2.66 14.28 -0.90
C SER A 45 1.45 15.23 -1.09
N GLN A 46 1.20 15.68 -2.32
CA GLN A 46 0.06 16.54 -2.65
C GLN A 46 -1.25 15.78 -2.90
N ASN A 47 -1.19 14.44 -2.95
CA ASN A 47 -2.38 13.61 -3.11
C ASN A 47 -2.92 13.16 -1.75
N ALA A 48 -4.18 13.50 -1.48
CA ALA A 48 -4.88 13.07 -0.27
C ALA A 48 -4.95 11.53 -0.14
N VAL A 49 -4.96 10.80 -1.26
CA VAL A 49 -4.93 9.33 -1.26
C VAL A 49 -3.61 8.82 -0.68
N TYR A 50 -2.47 9.36 -1.11
CA TYR A 50 -1.16 8.91 -0.61
C TYR A 50 -0.99 9.21 0.88
N ALA A 51 -1.45 10.37 1.34
CA ALA A 51 -1.44 10.71 2.76
C ALA A 51 -2.27 9.72 3.59
N GLU A 52 -3.47 9.35 3.12
CA GLU A 52 -4.35 8.37 3.77
C GLU A 52 -3.73 6.98 3.81
N LEU A 53 -3.18 6.50 2.69
CA LEU A 53 -2.51 5.20 2.61
C LEU A 53 -1.29 5.14 3.52
N ASN A 54 -0.48 6.19 3.54
CA ASN A 54 0.67 6.27 4.41
C ASN A 54 0.26 6.26 5.90
N ALA A 55 -0.77 7.02 6.27
CA ALA A 55 -1.26 7.05 7.65
C ALA A 55 -1.73 5.67 8.12
N ARG A 56 -2.39 4.90 7.24
CA ARG A 56 -2.80 3.52 7.53
C ARG A 56 -1.61 2.59 7.73
N VAL A 57 -0.63 2.63 6.84
CA VAL A 57 0.57 1.79 6.97
C VAL A 57 1.31 2.12 8.27
N VAL A 58 1.55 3.40 8.56
CA VAL A 58 2.21 3.81 9.82
C VAL A 58 1.47 3.29 11.05
N LYS A 59 0.13 3.33 11.04
CA LYS A 59 -0.69 2.85 12.15
C LYS A 59 -0.62 1.33 12.34
N ASN A 60 -0.59 0.57 11.24
CA ASN A 60 -0.88 -0.86 11.26
C ASN A 60 0.35 -1.77 10.98
N VAL A 61 1.48 -1.23 10.51
CA VAL A 61 2.66 -2.02 10.11
C VAL A 61 3.25 -2.86 11.26
N GLY A 62 3.14 -2.36 12.49
CA GLY A 62 3.54 -3.05 13.72
C GLY A 62 2.38 -3.71 14.49
N SER A 63 1.18 -3.79 13.90
CA SER A 63 0.02 -4.42 14.55
C SER A 63 0.31 -5.88 14.86
N SER A 64 -0.26 -6.42 15.93
CA SER A 64 -0.21 -7.86 16.25
C SER A 64 -1.15 -8.68 15.37
N ASP A 65 -2.17 -8.07 14.77
CA ASP A 65 -3.10 -8.73 13.84
C ASP A 65 -2.42 -8.99 12.49
N ILE A 66 -2.48 -10.24 12.02
CA ILE A 66 -1.98 -10.63 10.69
C ILE A 66 -2.71 -9.89 9.57
N HIS A 67 -4.02 -9.66 9.71
CA HIS A 67 -4.84 -9.04 8.67
C HIS A 67 -4.52 -7.57 8.48
N ASP A 68 -4.15 -6.87 9.55
CA ASP A 68 -3.64 -5.50 9.49
C ASP A 68 -2.32 -5.44 8.73
N ARG A 69 -1.40 -6.37 9.01
CA ARG A 69 -0.12 -6.45 8.33
C ARG A 69 -0.26 -6.83 6.85
N LEU A 70 -1.22 -7.69 6.51
CA LEU A 70 -1.58 -8.02 5.12
C LEU A 70 -2.23 -6.85 4.38
N GLU A 71 -3.04 -6.03 5.08
CA GLU A 71 -3.49 -4.75 4.51
C GLU A 71 -2.28 -3.85 4.21
N CYS A 72 -1.30 -3.77 5.13
CA CYS A 72 -0.08 -3.01 4.89
C CYS A 72 0.76 -3.52 3.70
N THR A 73 0.95 -4.85 3.55
CA THR A 73 1.68 -5.40 2.39
C THR A 73 1.00 -5.01 1.08
N ALA A 74 -0.32 -5.11 1.01
CA ALA A 74 -1.09 -4.71 -0.16
C ALA A 74 -1.01 -3.21 -0.46
N ILE A 75 -1.13 -2.36 0.55
CA ILE A 75 -0.99 -0.90 0.38
C ILE A 75 0.41 -0.54 -0.11
N ILE A 76 1.46 -1.08 0.52
CA ILE A 76 2.85 -0.82 0.13
C ILE A 76 3.10 -1.31 -1.30
N SER A 77 2.57 -2.48 -1.68
CA SER A 77 2.67 -3.00 -3.06
C SER A 77 2.10 -2.02 -4.09
N ALA A 78 0.97 -1.40 -3.77
CA ALA A 78 0.31 -0.42 -4.63
C ALA A 78 1.08 0.92 -4.66
N LEU A 79 1.68 1.33 -3.53
CA LEU A 79 2.54 2.52 -3.47
C LEU A 79 3.85 2.34 -4.26
N VAL A 80 4.38 1.13 -4.36
CA VAL A 80 5.59 0.85 -5.16
C VAL A 80 5.32 1.02 -6.67
N ASP A 81 4.07 0.80 -7.13
CA ASP A 81 3.70 0.96 -8.54
C ASP A 81 3.67 2.42 -9.00
N VAL A 82 3.56 3.36 -8.08
CA VAL A 82 3.54 4.81 -8.35
C VAL A 82 4.82 5.21 -9.07
N ASP A 83 4.69 5.98 -10.15
CA ASP A 83 5.84 6.35 -10.98
C ASP A 83 6.64 7.50 -10.39
N ILE A 84 5.92 8.45 -9.77
CA ILE A 84 6.48 9.71 -9.28
C ILE A 84 6.37 9.75 -7.75
N LEU A 85 7.48 9.41 -7.08
CA LEU A 85 7.63 9.45 -5.63
C LEU A 85 8.83 10.32 -5.24
N ASP A 86 8.67 11.14 -4.21
CA ASP A 86 9.78 11.88 -3.60
C ASP A 86 10.71 10.97 -2.77
N GLU A 87 11.93 11.43 -2.49
CA GLU A 87 12.93 10.64 -1.76
C GLU A 87 12.46 10.20 -0.37
N ALA A 88 11.73 11.08 0.34
CA ALA A 88 11.22 10.80 1.67
C ALA A 88 10.16 9.68 1.64
N GLN A 89 9.31 9.65 0.62
CA GLN A 89 8.31 8.61 0.38
C GLN A 89 8.99 7.28 0.05
N ARG A 90 9.98 7.27 -0.85
CA ARG A 90 10.74 6.06 -1.21
C ARG A 90 11.42 5.45 0.01
N THR A 91 12.09 6.28 0.80
CA THR A 91 12.79 5.88 2.03
C THR A 91 11.80 5.27 3.02
N ARG A 92 10.65 5.91 3.20
CA ARG A 92 9.60 5.44 4.11
C ARG A 92 8.99 4.11 3.68
N ILE A 93 8.64 3.99 2.39
CA ILE A 93 8.12 2.74 1.80
C ILE A 93 9.11 1.60 2.03
N THR A 94 10.39 1.83 1.77
CA THR A 94 11.47 0.84 1.97
C THR A 94 11.59 0.44 3.44
N SER A 95 11.55 1.41 4.36
CA SER A 95 11.62 1.15 5.80
C SER A 95 10.42 0.34 6.31
N GLN A 96 9.20 0.74 5.94
CA GLN A 96 7.96 0.05 6.31
C GLN A 96 7.92 -1.37 5.75
N LEU A 97 8.39 -1.56 4.52
CA LEU A 97 8.51 -2.88 3.91
C LEU A 97 9.50 -3.77 4.67
N GLY A 98 10.63 -3.20 5.09
CA GLY A 98 11.59 -3.88 5.95
C GLY A 98 10.93 -4.41 7.23
N VAL A 99 10.14 -3.59 7.91
CA VAL A 99 9.40 -4.02 9.13
C VAL A 99 8.53 -5.24 8.86
N LEU A 100 7.84 -5.31 7.72
CA LEU A 100 6.97 -6.44 7.37
C LEU A 100 7.74 -7.71 6.98
N MET A 101 8.92 -7.56 6.38
CA MET A 101 9.77 -8.70 6.01
C MET A 101 10.34 -9.42 7.23
N TRP A 102 10.74 -8.68 8.27
CA TRP A 102 11.34 -9.21 9.50
C TRP A 102 10.31 -9.72 10.53
N GLN A 103 9.05 -9.90 10.14
CA GLN A 103 8.01 -10.44 11.01
C GLN A 103 8.11 -11.97 11.15
N SER A 104 7.66 -12.50 12.30
CA SER A 104 7.62 -13.94 12.56
C SER A 104 6.58 -14.69 11.72
N ASN A 105 5.60 -13.99 11.15
CA ASN A 105 4.56 -14.59 10.34
C ASN A 105 5.03 -14.82 8.89
N LEU A 106 5.11 -16.10 8.50
CA LEU A 106 5.59 -16.50 7.18
C LEU A 106 4.74 -15.95 6.02
N THR A 107 3.43 -15.87 6.17
CA THR A 107 2.53 -15.35 5.11
C THR A 107 2.81 -13.88 4.83
N VAL A 108 2.86 -13.05 5.88
CA VAL A 108 3.17 -11.62 5.76
C VAL A 108 4.58 -11.41 5.19
N SER A 109 5.57 -12.15 5.71
CA SER A 109 6.95 -12.07 5.23
C SER A 109 7.07 -12.47 3.76
N THR A 110 6.36 -13.53 3.32
CA THR A 110 6.34 -13.98 1.92
C THR A 110 5.74 -12.92 0.99
N GLU A 111 4.60 -12.33 1.36
CA GLU A 111 4.01 -11.24 0.57
C GLU A 111 4.94 -10.01 0.54
N ALA A 112 5.54 -9.64 1.66
CA ALA A 112 6.48 -8.53 1.75
C ALA A 112 7.73 -8.77 0.88
N VAL A 113 8.27 -9.99 0.83
CA VAL A 113 9.37 -10.36 -0.08
C VAL A 113 8.93 -10.20 -1.55
N GLY A 114 7.69 -10.56 -1.88
CA GLY A 114 7.12 -10.32 -3.22
C GLY A 114 7.13 -8.84 -3.58
N VAL A 115 6.71 -7.97 -2.65
CA VAL A 115 6.76 -6.51 -2.82
C VAL A 115 8.20 -6.00 -2.91
N TYR A 116 9.13 -6.58 -2.15
CA TYR A 116 10.54 -6.20 -2.21
C TYR A 116 11.19 -6.51 -3.55
N LYS A 117 10.90 -7.68 -4.13
CA LYS A 117 11.34 -8.04 -5.50
C LYS A 117 10.84 -7.03 -6.53
N LYS A 118 9.58 -6.61 -6.38
CA LYS A 118 8.97 -5.58 -7.23
C LYS A 118 9.64 -4.22 -7.06
N LEU A 119 9.94 -3.82 -5.81
CA LEU A 119 10.64 -2.58 -5.48
C LEU A 119 12.02 -2.53 -6.14
N ILE A 120 12.83 -3.58 -6.05
CA ILE A 120 14.16 -3.63 -6.68
C ILE A 120 14.08 -3.45 -8.20
N GLY A 121 13.05 -4.01 -8.84
CA GLY A 121 12.84 -3.87 -10.27
C GLY A 121 12.30 -2.49 -10.70
N LYS A 122 11.81 -1.69 -9.76
CA LYS A 122 11.16 -0.41 -10.05
C LYS A 122 12.21 0.70 -10.20
N LYS A 123 12.11 1.44 -11.32
CA LYS A 123 12.89 2.66 -11.58
C LYS A 123 11.96 3.86 -11.43
N TRP A 124 11.87 4.42 -10.22
CA TRP A 124 11.04 5.59 -9.96
C TRP A 124 11.58 6.84 -10.64
N MET A 125 10.68 7.61 -11.27
CA MET A 125 11.02 8.92 -11.80
C MET A 125 11.16 9.91 -10.64
N THR A 126 12.27 10.63 -10.59
CA THR A 126 12.50 11.71 -9.62
C THR A 126 11.69 12.94 -10.00
N VAL A 127 11.00 13.52 -9.02
CA VAL A 127 10.41 14.87 -9.10
C VAL A 127 11.52 15.91 -9.09
#